data_AF-A0A8T8LKX4-F1
#
_entry.id   AF-A0A8T8LKX4-F1
#
_cell.length_a   1.000
_cell.length_b   1.000
_cell.length_c   1.000
_cell.angle_alpha   90.00
_cell.angle_beta   90.00
_cell.angle_gamma   90.00
#
_symmetry.space_group_name_H-M   'P 1'
#
loop_
_entity.id
_entity.type
_entity.pdbx_description
1 polymer ?
#
loop_
_entity_poly.entity_id
_entity_poly.type
_entity_poly.pdbx_seq_one_letter_code
_entity_poly.pdbx_strand_id
1 'polypeptide(L)' 'MDDRRTLFLAGFVGASLSYIFNVLAFTGTFDVFRWVVFVALYVGFTYGFDRFIGWQTGSA' A
#
# COMPACT_ATOMS: atom_id res chain seq x y z
N MET A 1 -9.96 -6.13 17.39
CA MET A 1 -8.77 -6.66 16.67
C MET A 1 -9.03 -6.80 15.16
N ASP A 2 -10.26 -6.62 14.68
CA ASP A 2 -10.59 -6.63 13.25
C ASP A 2 -10.40 -5.28 12.53
N ASP A 3 -10.50 -4.15 13.23
CA ASP A 3 -10.48 -2.83 12.60
C ASP A 3 -9.14 -2.49 11.93
N ARG A 4 -8.01 -2.73 12.61
CA ARG A 4 -6.68 -2.34 12.07
C ARG A 4 -6.33 -3.14 10.83
N ARG A 5 -6.64 -4.43 10.81
CA ARG A 5 -6.46 -5.29 9.62
C ARG A 5 -7.41 -4.89 8.49
N THR A 6 -8.66 -4.53 8.82
CA THR A 6 -9.64 -4.03 7.85
C THR A 6 -9.19 -2.72 7.23
N LEU A 7 -8.64 -1.79 8.03
CA LEU A 7 -8.08 -0.53 7.53
C LEU A 7 -6.85 -0.75 6.64
N PHE A 8 -5.98 -1.69 6.98
CA PHE A 8 -4.86 -2.06 6.09
C PHE A 8 -5.35 -2.63 4.76
N LEU A 9 -6.34 -3.53 4.77
CA LEU A 9 -6.92 -4.08 3.54
C LEU A 9 -7.60 -2.99 2.72
N ALA A 10 -8.41 -2.13 3.35
CA ALA A 10 -9.09 -1.04 2.69
C ALA A 10 -8.09 -0.05 2.04
N GLY A 11 -7.03 0.31 2.78
CA GLY A 11 -5.94 1.13 2.26
C GLY A 11 -5.23 0.49 1.07
N PHE A 12 -4.92 -0.80 1.16
CA PHE A 12 -4.29 -1.55 0.06
C PHE A 12 -5.17 -1.58 -1.20
N VAL A 13 -6.47 -1.85 -1.05
CA VAL A 13 -7.43 -1.86 -2.15
C VAL A 13 -7.53 -0.48 -2.80
N GLY A 14 -7.69 0.58 -1.99
CA GLY A 14 -7.76 1.96 -2.49
C GLY A 14 -6.50 2.38 -3.24
N ALA A 15 -5.33 2.11 -2.67
CA ALA A 15 -4.04 2.42 -3.29
C ALA A 15 -3.83 1.65 -4.61
N SER A 16 -4.22 0.37 -4.64
CA SER A 16 -4.12 -0.46 -5.85
C SER A 16 -5.03 0.03 -6.97
N LEU A 17 -6.29 0.33 -6.66
CA LEU A 17 -7.23 0.88 -7.65
C LEU A 17 -6.76 2.24 -8.17
N SER A 18 -6.28 3.11 -7.28
CA SER A 18 -5.73 4.41 -7.66
C SER A 18 -4.55 4.24 -8.62
N TYR A 19 -3.59 3.35 -8.33
CA TYR A 19 -2.47 3.06 -9.23
C TYR A 19 -2.94 2.56 -10.60
N ILE A 20 -3.82 1.56 -10.63
CA ILE A 20 -4.29 0.94 -11.88
C ILE A 20 -4.97 1.97 -12.76
N PHE A 21 -5.91 2.75 -12.23
CA PHE A 21 -6.61 3.76 -13.01
C PHE A 21 -5.68 4.87 -13.49
N ASN A 22 -4.72 5.29 -12.67
CA ASN A 22 -3.77 6.32 -13.06
C ASN A 22 -2.85 5.85 -14.20
N VAL A 23 -2.33 4.62 -14.10
CA VAL A 23 -1.50 4.03 -15.16
C VAL A 23 -2.30 3.83 -16.45
N LEU A 24 -3.53 3.31 -16.36
CA LEU A 24 -4.40 3.16 -17.52
C LEU A 24 -4.73 4.50 -18.18
N ALA A 25 -4.99 5.55 -17.39
CA ALA A 25 -5.30 6.88 -17.90
C ALA A 25 -4.14 7.49 -18.71
N PHE A 26 -2.90 7.29 -18.28
CA PHE A 26 -1.74 7.90 -18.93
C PHE A 26 -1.05 7.03 -19.99
N THR A 27 -1.17 5.71 -19.89
CA THR A 27 -0.42 4.77 -20.74
C THR A 27 -1.29 3.85 -21.58
N GLY A 28 -2.58 3.73 -21.25
CA GLY A 28 -3.52 2.83 -21.93
C GLY A 28 -3.21 1.33 -21.76
N THR A 29 -2.20 0.95 -20.97
CA THR A 29 -1.77 -0.43 -20.79
C THR A 29 -1.54 -0.75 -19.32
N PHE A 30 -1.79 -2.00 -18.92
CA PHE A 30 -1.55 -2.45 -17.55
C PHE A 30 -0.39 -3.45 -17.53
N ASP A 31 0.69 -3.07 -16.83
CA ASP A 31 1.86 -3.91 -16.59
C ASP A 31 1.80 -4.48 -15.16
N VAL A 32 1.52 -5.78 -15.06
CA VAL A 32 1.38 -6.50 -13.79
C VAL A 32 2.67 -6.47 -12.98
N PHE A 33 3.84 -6.53 -13.63
CA PHE A 33 5.12 -6.50 -12.92
C PHE A 33 5.34 -5.15 -12.24
N ARG A 34 5.05 -4.05 -12.94
CA ARG A 34 5.12 -2.70 -12.35
C ARG A 34 4.13 -2.53 -11.20
N TRP A 35 2.93 -3.09 -11.32
CA TRP A 35 1.96 -3.10 -10.22
C TRP A 35 2.46 -3.91 -9.01
N VAL A 36 3.07 -5.07 -9.21
CA VAL A 36 3.68 -5.85 -8.12
C VAL A 36 4.80 -5.07 -7.42
N VAL A 37 5.65 -4.36 -8.17
CA VAL A 37 6.67 -3.48 -7.59
C VAL A 37 6.02 -2.37 -6.75
N PHE A 38 4.96 -1.74 -7.27
CA PHE A 38 4.18 -0.77 -6.52
C PHE A 38 3.61 -1.36 -5.22
N VAL A 39 3.04 -2.57 -5.26
CA VAL A 39 2.51 -3.27 -4.09
C VAL A 39 3.61 -3.55 -3.06
N ALA A 40 4.78 -4.03 -3.51
CA ALA A 40 5.90 -4.32 -2.63
C ALA A 40 6.41 -3.06 -1.93
N LEU A 41 6.52 -1.95 -2.68
CA LEU A 41 6.88 -0.65 -2.12
C LEU A 41 5.82 -0.16 -1.14
N TYR A 42 4.54 -0.18 -1.52
CA TYR A 42 3.43 0.24 -0.66
C TYR A 42 3.45 -0.51 0.68
N VAL A 43 3.48 -1.85 0.65
CA VAL A 43 3.50 -2.68 1.86
C VAL A 43 4.78 -2.41 2.67
N GLY A 44 5.94 -2.31 2.01
CA GLY A 44 7.21 -1.99 2.67
C GLY A 44 7.16 -0.65 3.41
N PHE A 45 6.64 0.41 2.77
CA PHE A 45 6.46 1.72 3.39
C PHE A 45 5.45 1.68 4.53
N THR A 46 4.30 1.04 4.32
CA THR A 46 3.25 0.93 5.34
C THR A 46 3.75 0.20 6.59
N TYR A 47 4.44 -0.93 6.42
CA TYR A 47 5.04 -1.67 7.53
C TYR A 47 6.19 -0.89 8.19
N GLY A 48 7.07 -0.28 7.38
CA GLY A 48 8.17 0.54 7.88
C GLY A 48 7.67 1.72 8.71
N PHE A 49 6.60 2.39 8.27
CA PHE A 49 6.00 3.49 9.00
C PHE A 49 5.36 3.02 10.31
N ASP A 50 4.64 1.91 10.30
CA ASP A 50 4.04 1.33 11.50
C ASP A 50 5.11 0.99 12.55
N ARG A 51 6.21 0.36 12.12
CA ARG A 51 7.36 0.04 12.99
C ARG A 51 8.08 1.29 13.49
N PHE A 52 8.25 2.29 12.63
CA PHE A 52 8.89 3.55 12.98
C PHE A 52 8.11 4.31 14.06
N ILE A 53 6.79 4.43 13.90
CA ILE A 53 5.90 5.04 14.90
C ILE A 53 5.89 4.23 16.20
N GLY A 54 5.86 2.89 16.10
CA GLY A 54 5.97 2.01 17.26
C GLY A 54 7.23 2.27 18.09
N TRP A 55 8.37 2.44 17.41
CA TRP A 55 9.65 2.77 18.05
C TRP A 55 9.59 4.13 18.77
N GLN A 56 9.02 5.15 18.15
CA GLN A 56 8.88 6.48 18.76
C GLN A 56 7.96 6.51 19.98
N THR A 57 6.97 5.61 20.02
CA THR A 57 5.95 5.56 21.09
C THR A 57 6.32 4.58 22.21
N GLY A 58 7.46 3.88 22.12
CA GLY A 58 7.89 2.89 23.11
C GLY A 58 6.99 1.64 23.19
N SER A 59 6.17 1.42 22.17
CA SER A 59 5.17 0.35 22.11
C SER A 59 5.61 -0.85 21.25
N ALA A 60 6.86 -0.82 20.76
CA ALA A 60 7.43 -1.72 19.76
C ALA A 60 8.06 -3.02 20.30
#